data_AF-A0YKS5-F1
#
_entry.id   AF-A0YKS5-F1
#
_cell.length_a   1.000
_cell.length_b   1.000
_cell.length_c   1.000
_cell.angle_alpha   90.00
_cell.angle_beta   90.00
_cell.angle_gamma   90.00
#
_symmetry.space_group_name_H-M   'P 1'
#
loop_
_entity.id
_entity.type
_entity.pdbx_description
1 polymer ?
#
loop_
_entity_poly.entity_id
_entity_poly.type
_entity_poly.pdbx_seq_one_letter_code
_entity_poly.pdbx_strand_id
1 'polypeptide(L)'
;MKIRRLTELNTGYEIAPQHSIPDNILEKIIWQKEDEVLQMKQAMSSLKSGSDYETLLKPSSAFSKRRDFAKALKKGSPALIAEVKKASPSKGIICPDFDPVKIAQAYERGGAACLSVLTDKTFFQGSFENLQRVRDSVSLPLLCKEFIIDPCQVLMARSAGADAVLLIAAVLSDADLSAFSILADRLGMDSLVEVHTLAELDRVLALPETGKSIRLVGINNRNLENFTVDLATTEQLLASRGEELTAKNIVVVSESGLKTSDDLVRVHQAGANAVLVGESLVQQTEISQAVRAIIPKQLELQK
;
A
#
# COMPACT_ATOMS: atom_id res chain seq x y z
N MET A 1 -15.35 5.47 7.02
CA MET A 1 -16.42 5.74 6.02
C MET A 1 -16.61 4.48 5.16
N LYS A 2 -17.82 4.18 4.66
CA LYS A 2 -18.00 3.10 3.67
C LYS A 2 -18.08 3.69 2.26
N ILE A 3 -17.30 3.14 1.34
CA ILE A 3 -17.31 3.52 -0.08
C ILE A 3 -18.38 2.72 -0.83
N ARG A 4 -19.26 3.38 -1.59
CA ARG A 4 -20.29 2.68 -2.38
C ARG A 4 -19.68 2.13 -3.66
N ARG A 5 -20.21 0.99 -4.10
CA ARG A 5 -19.84 0.30 -5.34
C ARG A 5 -20.84 0.59 -6.44
N LEU A 6 -20.40 0.51 -7.70
CA LEU A 6 -21.34 0.56 -8.84
C LEU A 6 -21.94 -0.82 -9.13
N THR A 7 -21.21 -1.87 -8.82
CA THR A 7 -21.59 -3.24 -9.10
C THR A 7 -21.69 -4.09 -7.83
N GLU A 8 -22.75 -4.88 -7.76
CA GLU A 8 -23.01 -5.81 -6.65
C GLU A 8 -22.26 -7.13 -6.93
N LEU A 9 -20.93 -7.08 -6.89
CA LEU A 9 -20.08 -8.26 -7.15
C LEU A 9 -19.97 -9.19 -5.94
N ASN A 10 -20.02 -8.63 -4.72
CA ASN A 10 -19.88 -9.32 -3.44
C ASN A 10 -20.86 -8.74 -2.41
N THR A 11 -21.22 -9.54 -1.39
CA THR A 11 -22.07 -9.08 -0.28
C THR A 11 -21.30 -8.18 0.69
N GLY A 12 -22.01 -7.24 1.34
CA GLY A 12 -21.42 -6.37 2.38
C GLY A 12 -20.97 -4.99 1.91
N TYR A 13 -21.16 -4.67 0.63
CA TYR A 13 -20.98 -3.33 0.08
C TYR A 13 -22.29 -2.56 0.00
N GLU A 14 -22.19 -1.24 0.15
CA GLU A 14 -23.29 -0.35 -0.21
C GLU A 14 -23.24 -0.11 -1.72
N ILE A 15 -24.38 -0.16 -2.40
CA ILE A 15 -24.47 0.05 -3.85
C ILE A 15 -24.99 1.44 -4.13
N ALA A 16 -24.28 2.18 -4.97
CA ALA A 16 -24.67 3.52 -5.38
C ALA A 16 -25.97 3.46 -6.21
N PRO A 17 -27.00 4.29 -5.89
CA PRO A 17 -28.19 4.39 -6.72
C PRO A 17 -27.86 4.75 -8.18
N GLN A 18 -28.71 4.33 -9.11
CA GLN A 18 -28.56 4.66 -10.52
C GLN A 18 -28.44 6.19 -10.71
N HIS A 19 -27.46 6.64 -11.51
CA HIS A 19 -27.12 8.05 -11.75
C HIS A 19 -26.51 8.83 -10.58
N SER A 20 -26.05 8.17 -9.53
CA SER A 20 -25.28 8.83 -8.47
C SER A 20 -23.96 9.39 -8.99
N ILE A 21 -23.46 10.43 -8.32
CA ILE A 21 -22.09 10.92 -8.48
C ILE A 21 -21.25 10.49 -7.26
N PRO A 22 -19.92 10.36 -7.39
CA PRO A 22 -19.10 10.03 -6.24
C PRO A 22 -19.16 11.12 -5.17
N ASP A 23 -19.33 10.73 -3.90
CA ASP A 23 -19.39 11.63 -2.76
C ASP A 23 -17.99 12.20 -2.42
N ASN A 24 -16.94 11.47 -2.79
CA ASN A 24 -15.54 11.86 -2.56
C ASN A 24 -14.60 11.27 -3.62
N ILE A 25 -13.32 11.67 -3.56
CA ILE A 25 -12.33 11.19 -4.53
C ILE A 25 -12.09 9.68 -4.43
N LEU A 26 -12.13 9.09 -3.23
CA LEU A 26 -11.84 7.68 -3.05
C LEU A 26 -12.93 6.87 -3.75
N GLU A 27 -14.20 7.25 -3.57
CA GLU A 27 -15.32 6.63 -4.28
C GLU A 27 -15.17 6.78 -5.80
N LYS A 28 -14.76 7.97 -6.29
CA LYS A 28 -14.49 8.18 -7.72
C LYS A 28 -13.39 7.25 -8.24
N ILE A 29 -12.32 7.06 -7.47
CA ILE A 29 -11.23 6.15 -7.80
C ILE A 29 -11.74 4.71 -7.85
N ILE A 30 -12.53 4.30 -6.87
CA ILE A 30 -13.07 2.94 -6.78
C ILE A 30 -14.02 2.64 -7.95
N TRP A 31 -14.88 3.58 -8.32
CA TRP A 31 -15.78 3.41 -9.47
C TRP A 31 -15.01 3.23 -10.77
N GLN A 32 -13.99 4.06 -11.00
CA GLN A 32 -13.09 3.88 -12.15
C GLN A 32 -12.35 2.54 -12.09
N LYS A 33 -11.99 2.08 -10.88
CA LYS A 33 -11.29 0.81 -10.70
C LYS A 33 -12.16 -0.39 -11.05
N GLU A 34 -13.47 -0.34 -10.80
CA GLU A 34 -14.40 -1.41 -11.21
C GLU A 34 -14.36 -1.63 -12.73
N ASP A 35 -14.36 -0.55 -13.52
CA ASP A 35 -14.23 -0.62 -14.98
C ASP A 35 -12.86 -1.17 -15.41
N GLU A 36 -11.77 -0.70 -14.78
CA GLU A 36 -10.41 -1.17 -15.07
C GLU A 36 -10.23 -2.67 -14.75
N VAL A 37 -10.81 -3.14 -13.64
CA VAL A 37 -10.79 -4.55 -13.24
C VAL A 37 -11.59 -5.41 -14.21
N LEU A 38 -12.75 -4.93 -14.68
CA LEU A 38 -13.53 -5.64 -15.69
C LEU A 38 -12.72 -5.82 -16.98
N GLN A 39 -12.06 -4.75 -17.45
CA GLN A 39 -11.18 -4.82 -18.62
C GLN A 39 -9.99 -5.76 -18.39
N MET A 40 -9.39 -5.74 -17.19
CA MET A 40 -8.31 -6.65 -16.81
C MET A 40 -8.75 -8.11 -16.90
N LYS A 41 -9.93 -8.45 -16.36
CA LYS A 41 -10.50 -9.80 -16.43
C LYS A 41 -10.84 -10.22 -17.86
N GLN A 42 -11.35 -9.30 -18.69
CA GLN A 42 -11.60 -9.56 -20.11
C GLN A 42 -10.30 -9.82 -20.88
N ALA A 43 -9.25 -9.04 -20.62
CA ALA A 43 -7.92 -9.28 -21.20
C ALA A 43 -7.36 -10.64 -20.77
N MET A 44 -7.48 -11.00 -19.48
CA MET A 44 -7.04 -12.31 -18.97
C MET A 44 -7.81 -13.49 -19.58
N SER A 45 -9.13 -13.36 -19.75
CA SER A 45 -9.98 -14.43 -20.32
C SER A 45 -9.85 -14.57 -21.84
N SER A 46 -9.47 -13.50 -22.55
CA SER A 46 -9.23 -13.51 -23.99
C SER A 46 -7.86 -14.09 -24.37
N LEU A 47 -6.92 -14.16 -23.43
CA LEU A 47 -5.71 -15.00 -23.49
C LEU A 47 -6.13 -16.48 -23.36
N LYS A 48 -6.82 -16.98 -24.39
CA LYS A 48 -7.38 -18.32 -24.45
C LYS A 48 -6.28 -19.37 -24.61
N SER A 49 -5.83 -19.88 -23.48
CA SER A 49 -5.61 -21.30 -23.25
C SER A 49 -5.92 -21.53 -21.78
N GLY A 50 -6.83 -22.46 -21.46
CA GLY A 50 -7.33 -22.69 -20.10
C GLY A 50 -6.26 -23.00 -19.03
N SER A 51 -4.99 -23.04 -19.42
CA SER A 51 -3.81 -23.11 -18.56
C SER A 51 -3.47 -21.81 -17.83
N ASP A 52 -3.73 -20.62 -18.39
CA ASP A 52 -2.96 -19.44 -17.97
C ASP A 52 -3.46 -18.77 -16.67
N TYR A 53 -4.78 -18.73 -16.44
CA TYR A 53 -5.33 -18.26 -15.16
C TYR A 53 -4.94 -19.20 -14.00
N GLU A 54 -5.01 -20.51 -14.22
CA GLU A 54 -4.49 -21.49 -13.25
C GLU A 54 -2.96 -21.41 -13.13
N THR A 55 -2.22 -21.02 -14.17
CA THR A 55 -0.77 -20.85 -14.13
C THR A 55 -0.37 -19.58 -13.36
N LEU A 56 -1.15 -18.50 -13.44
CA LEU A 56 -1.04 -17.31 -12.59
C LEU A 56 -1.40 -17.62 -11.13
N LEU A 57 -2.28 -18.59 -10.89
CA LEU A 57 -2.68 -19.07 -9.55
C LEU A 57 -1.74 -20.13 -8.96
N LYS A 58 -0.99 -20.85 -9.79
CA LYS A 58 -0.02 -21.85 -9.34
C LYS A 58 1.26 -21.12 -8.90
N PRO A 59 1.79 -21.38 -7.69
CA PRO A 59 3.13 -20.95 -7.30
C PRO A 59 4.13 -21.56 -8.28
N SER A 60 4.45 -20.84 -9.36
CA SER A 60 5.42 -21.33 -10.32
C SER A 60 6.82 -21.01 -9.79
N SER A 61 7.79 -21.84 -10.15
CA SER A 61 9.21 -21.51 -10.05
C SER A 61 9.57 -20.23 -10.81
N ALA A 62 8.67 -19.66 -11.62
CA ALA A 62 8.84 -18.40 -12.32
C ALA A 62 8.51 -17.16 -11.46
N PHE A 63 7.87 -17.30 -10.29
CA PHE A 63 7.77 -16.17 -9.38
C PHE A 63 9.13 -15.86 -8.77
N SER A 64 9.51 -14.58 -8.83
CA SER A 64 10.75 -14.11 -8.21
C SER A 64 10.75 -14.42 -6.70
N LYS A 65 11.93 -14.77 -6.16
CA LYS A 65 12.08 -15.18 -4.75
C LYS A 65 11.46 -14.14 -3.82
N ARG A 66 10.53 -14.56 -2.96
CA ARG A 66 9.91 -13.70 -1.94
C ARG A 66 10.98 -12.95 -1.14
N ARG A 67 10.83 -11.63 -1.02
CA ARG A 67 11.58 -10.80 -0.08
C ARG A 67 10.65 -10.51 1.10
N ASP A 68 11.16 -10.65 2.33
CA ASP A 68 10.30 -10.54 3.51
C ASP A 68 10.07 -9.07 3.87
N PHE A 69 8.95 -8.52 3.39
CA PHE A 69 8.57 -7.12 3.54
C PHE A 69 8.41 -6.75 5.02
N ALA A 70 7.60 -7.50 5.77
CA ALA A 70 7.40 -7.23 7.20
C ALA A 70 8.70 -7.34 8.01
N LYS A 71 9.58 -8.30 7.70
CA LYS A 71 10.87 -8.43 8.39
C LYS A 71 11.83 -7.27 8.07
N ALA A 72 11.81 -6.74 6.85
CA ALA A 72 12.64 -5.59 6.50
C ALA A 72 12.26 -4.34 7.30
N LEU A 73 10.97 -4.13 7.57
CA LEU A 73 10.49 -3.01 8.39
C LEU A 73 10.87 -3.11 9.87
N LYS A 74 11.06 -4.31 10.41
CA LYS A 74 11.50 -4.49 11.81
C LYS A 74 12.97 -4.11 12.05
N LYS A 75 13.74 -3.79 11.00
CA LYS A 75 15.17 -3.46 11.14
C LYS A 75 15.43 -1.97 11.39
N GLY A 76 14.51 -1.07 11.03
CA GLY A 76 14.66 0.39 11.19
C GLY A 76 13.85 0.94 12.36
N SER A 77 14.13 2.19 12.76
CA SER A 77 13.42 2.87 13.86
C SER A 77 13.33 4.38 13.59
N PRO A 78 12.27 4.90 12.94
CA PRO A 78 11.32 4.13 12.14
C PRO A 78 11.94 3.65 10.82
N ALA A 79 11.51 2.50 10.30
CA ALA A 79 11.91 2.06 8.97
C ALA A 79 11.22 2.87 7.85
N LEU A 80 11.93 3.17 6.76
CA LEU A 80 11.38 3.92 5.64
C LEU A 80 10.88 3.02 4.50
N ILE A 81 9.61 3.17 4.15
CA ILE A 81 9.04 2.74 2.87
C ILE A 81 9.04 3.94 1.92
N ALA A 82 9.94 3.93 0.93
CA ALA A 82 10.04 5.04 -0.03
C ALA A 82 9.12 4.79 -1.23
N GLU A 83 8.28 5.76 -1.56
CA GLU A 83 7.24 5.62 -2.59
C GLU A 83 7.68 6.18 -3.95
N VAL A 84 7.64 5.31 -4.96
CA VAL A 84 7.85 5.63 -6.38
C VAL A 84 6.50 6.07 -6.96
N LYS A 85 6.36 7.38 -7.20
CA LYS A 85 5.11 8.01 -7.61
C LYS A 85 5.33 9.08 -8.67
N LYS A 86 4.55 9.02 -9.75
CA LYS A 86 4.58 10.02 -10.84
C LYS A 86 3.64 11.19 -10.59
N ALA A 87 2.40 10.89 -10.22
CA ALA A 87 1.34 11.87 -10.04
C ALA A 87 0.46 11.56 -8.83
N SER A 88 -0.40 12.49 -8.43
CA SER A 88 -1.49 12.25 -7.48
C SER A 88 -2.73 13.08 -7.83
N PRO A 89 -3.94 12.68 -7.38
CA PRO A 89 -5.15 13.48 -7.53
C PRO A 89 -5.02 14.92 -7.01
N SER A 90 -4.29 15.11 -5.92
CA SER A 90 -4.20 16.40 -5.23
C SER A 90 -3.13 17.34 -5.78
N LYS A 91 -2.12 16.82 -6.49
CA LYS A 91 -0.98 17.60 -6.98
C LYS A 91 -0.77 17.53 -8.49
N GLY A 92 -1.50 16.68 -9.19
CA GLY A 92 -1.23 16.41 -10.60
C GLY A 92 0.13 15.72 -10.76
N ILE A 93 0.91 16.10 -11.78
CA ILE A 93 2.25 15.55 -12.03
C ILE A 93 3.23 16.06 -10.96
N ILE A 94 3.81 15.14 -10.21
CA ILE A 94 4.79 15.40 -9.14
C ILE A 94 6.21 15.25 -9.68
N CYS A 95 6.43 14.28 -10.56
CA CYS A 95 7.71 13.99 -11.19
C CYS A 95 7.53 13.97 -12.72
N PRO A 96 7.83 15.08 -13.43
CA PRO A 96 7.69 15.15 -14.89
C PRO A 96 8.61 14.14 -15.62
N ASP A 97 9.88 14.08 -15.23
CA ASP A 97 10.89 13.18 -15.80
C ASP A 97 10.92 11.82 -15.08
N PHE A 98 9.75 11.17 -15.06
CA PHE A 98 9.54 9.96 -14.28
C PHE A 98 10.25 8.73 -14.85
N ASP A 99 11.32 8.31 -14.18
CA ASP A 99 11.98 7.01 -14.39
C ASP A 99 11.88 6.18 -13.10
N PRO A 100 10.96 5.18 -13.03
CA PRO A 100 10.71 4.43 -11.81
C PRO A 100 11.94 3.63 -11.36
N VAL A 101 12.78 3.18 -12.30
CA VAL A 101 13.99 2.39 -12.00
C VAL A 101 15.05 3.28 -11.36
N LYS A 102 15.34 4.46 -11.95
CA LYS A 102 16.32 5.40 -11.37
C LYS A 102 15.90 5.87 -9.99
N ILE A 103 14.62 6.17 -9.80
CA ILE A 103 14.07 6.58 -8.50
C ILE A 103 14.22 5.45 -7.47
N ALA A 104 13.81 4.22 -7.82
CA ALA A 104 13.91 3.06 -6.92
C ALA A 104 15.35 2.77 -6.50
N GLN A 105 16.30 2.78 -7.44
CA GLN A 105 17.72 2.61 -7.13
C GLN A 105 18.27 3.75 -6.27
N ALA A 106 17.79 4.98 -6.47
CA ALA A 106 18.18 6.11 -5.63
C ALA A 106 17.66 5.97 -4.19
N TYR A 107 16.43 5.47 -4.01
CA TYR A 107 15.89 5.15 -2.70
C TYR A 107 16.66 4.02 -2.01
N GLU A 108 17.02 2.95 -2.74
CA GLU A 108 17.84 1.86 -2.20
C GLU A 108 19.22 2.36 -1.74
N ARG A 109 19.94 3.14 -2.57
CA ARG A 109 21.21 3.76 -2.19
C ARG A 109 21.08 4.77 -1.04
N GLY A 110 19.88 5.32 -0.86
CA GLY A 110 19.54 6.23 0.22
C GLY A 110 19.35 5.53 1.57
N GLY A 111 19.08 4.22 1.57
CA GLY A 111 18.83 3.44 2.79
C GLY A 111 17.36 3.18 3.09
N ALA A 112 16.46 3.28 2.11
CA ALA A 112 15.08 2.82 2.27
C ALA A 112 15.05 1.33 2.66
N ALA A 113 14.13 0.93 3.55
CA ALA A 113 13.98 -0.46 3.99
C ALA A 113 13.12 -1.27 3.02
N CYS A 114 12.11 -0.64 2.44
CA CYS A 114 11.21 -1.19 1.42
C CYS A 114 10.85 -0.09 0.43
N LEU A 115 10.27 -0.48 -0.71
CA LEU A 115 9.70 0.46 -1.68
C LEU A 115 8.20 0.26 -1.82
N SER A 116 7.48 1.36 -2.03
CA SER A 116 6.09 1.38 -2.49
C SER A 116 6.07 1.81 -3.94
N VAL A 117 5.38 1.09 -4.82
CA VAL A 117 5.26 1.48 -6.24
C VAL A 117 3.79 1.64 -6.58
N LEU A 118 3.41 2.84 -7.04
CA LEU A 118 2.06 3.10 -7.51
C LEU A 118 1.80 2.34 -8.81
N THR A 119 0.71 1.59 -8.84
CA THR A 119 0.27 0.84 -10.03
C THR A 119 -1.04 1.34 -10.62
N ASP A 120 -1.77 2.21 -9.89
CA ASP A 120 -2.96 2.88 -10.39
C ASP A 120 -2.65 3.77 -11.59
N LYS A 121 -3.30 3.48 -12.72
CA LYS A 121 -3.05 4.16 -13.99
C LYS A 121 -3.71 5.53 -14.06
N THR A 122 -4.98 5.63 -13.69
CA THR A 122 -5.80 6.80 -14.03
C THR A 122 -5.49 8.01 -13.15
N PHE A 123 -5.26 7.80 -11.85
CA PHE A 123 -5.13 8.88 -10.87
C PHE A 123 -3.68 9.12 -10.45
N PHE A 124 -2.84 8.09 -10.48
CA PHE A 124 -1.43 8.18 -10.08
C PHE A 124 -0.44 8.03 -11.24
N GLN A 125 -0.93 7.69 -12.45
CA GLN A 125 -0.10 7.42 -13.64
C GLN A 125 0.98 6.35 -13.38
N GLY A 126 0.65 5.38 -12.54
CA GLY A 126 1.42 4.18 -12.28
C GLY A 126 1.14 3.06 -13.29
N SER A 127 1.80 1.92 -13.08
CA SER A 127 1.53 0.69 -13.83
C SER A 127 2.15 -0.53 -13.15
N PHE A 128 1.56 -1.71 -13.36
CA PHE A 128 2.18 -2.99 -12.98
C PHE A 128 3.52 -3.23 -13.70
N GLU A 129 3.69 -2.69 -14.91
CA GLU A 129 4.97 -2.72 -15.64
C GLU A 129 6.06 -1.94 -14.91
N ASN A 130 5.74 -0.77 -14.33
CA ASN A 130 6.69 -0.02 -13.49
C ASN A 130 7.12 -0.85 -12.28
N LEU A 131 6.18 -1.55 -11.63
CA LEU A 131 6.48 -2.44 -10.51
C LEU A 131 7.44 -3.57 -10.92
N GLN A 132 7.20 -4.20 -12.07
CA GLN A 132 8.08 -5.24 -12.62
C GLN A 132 9.49 -4.69 -12.96
N ARG A 133 9.56 -3.55 -13.65
CA ARG A 133 10.85 -2.90 -13.96
C ARG A 133 11.63 -2.55 -12.69
N VAL A 134 10.94 -2.07 -11.65
CA VAL A 134 11.56 -1.81 -10.34
C VAL A 134 12.07 -3.12 -9.73
N ARG A 135 11.25 -4.18 -9.74
CA ARG A 135 11.62 -5.50 -9.19
C ARG A 135 12.94 -6.03 -9.74
N ASP A 136 13.15 -5.87 -11.04
CA ASP A 136 14.34 -6.37 -11.72
C ASP A 136 15.60 -5.52 -11.44
N SER A 137 15.44 -4.34 -10.84
CA SER A 137 16.51 -3.33 -10.70
C SER A 137 17.02 -3.10 -9.28
N VAL A 138 16.31 -3.60 -8.25
CA VAL A 138 16.63 -3.39 -6.83
C VAL A 138 16.52 -4.70 -6.04
N SER A 139 17.12 -4.73 -4.85
CA SER A 139 17.08 -5.88 -3.92
C SER A 139 16.05 -5.73 -2.80
N LEU A 140 15.48 -4.53 -2.60
CA LEU A 140 14.50 -4.24 -1.56
C LEU A 140 13.14 -4.93 -1.80
N PRO A 141 12.38 -5.26 -0.72
CA PRO A 141 11.00 -5.71 -0.84
C PRO A 141 10.08 -4.62 -1.42
N LEU A 142 9.09 -5.04 -2.22
CA LEU A 142 8.17 -4.11 -2.90
C LEU A 142 6.72 -4.25 -2.44
N LEU A 143 6.10 -3.11 -2.14
CA LEU A 143 4.67 -2.96 -1.96
C LEU A 143 4.03 -2.52 -3.29
N CYS A 144 3.03 -3.28 -3.74
CA CYS A 144 2.12 -2.85 -4.79
C CYS A 144 1.08 -1.90 -4.19
N LYS A 145 1.26 -0.59 -4.40
CA LYS A 145 0.31 0.45 -3.95
C LYS A 145 -0.75 0.64 -5.03
N GLU A 146 -1.93 0.09 -4.76
CA GLU A 146 -3.08 0.02 -5.67
C GLU A 146 -4.37 0.03 -4.85
N PHE A 147 -5.48 0.44 -5.46
CA PHE A 147 -6.82 0.25 -4.94
C PHE A 147 -7.29 -1.16 -5.31
N ILE A 148 -6.88 -2.15 -4.51
CA ILE A 148 -7.30 -3.54 -4.70
C ILE A 148 -8.76 -3.70 -4.29
N ILE A 149 -9.59 -4.13 -5.23
CA ILE A 149 -11.01 -4.42 -5.07
C ILE A 149 -11.39 -5.81 -5.58
N ASP A 150 -10.45 -6.52 -6.22
CA ASP A 150 -10.68 -7.84 -6.79
C ASP A 150 -9.45 -8.76 -6.66
N PRO A 151 -9.64 -10.09 -6.48
CA PRO A 151 -8.56 -11.07 -6.44
C PRO A 151 -7.61 -11.03 -7.64
N CYS A 152 -8.09 -10.67 -8.84
CA CYS A 152 -7.24 -10.63 -10.03
C CYS A 152 -6.09 -9.60 -9.88
N GLN A 153 -6.32 -8.51 -9.14
CA GLN A 153 -5.28 -7.51 -8.88
C GLN A 153 -4.21 -8.04 -7.94
N VAL A 154 -4.56 -8.89 -6.96
CA VAL A 154 -3.59 -9.54 -6.05
C VAL A 154 -2.69 -10.49 -6.85
N LEU A 155 -3.27 -11.24 -7.79
CA LEU A 155 -2.50 -12.11 -8.71
C LEU A 155 -1.56 -11.29 -9.59
N MET A 156 -2.05 -10.18 -10.17
CA MET A 156 -1.24 -9.29 -10.99
C MET A 156 -0.09 -8.66 -10.21
N ALA A 157 -0.34 -8.22 -8.98
CA ALA A 157 0.69 -7.69 -8.09
C ALA A 157 1.81 -8.72 -7.89
N ARG A 158 1.44 -9.99 -7.62
CA ARG A 158 2.44 -11.05 -7.44
C ARG A 158 3.20 -11.33 -8.74
N SER A 159 2.51 -11.41 -9.87
CA SER A 159 3.11 -11.61 -11.19
C SER A 159 4.08 -10.49 -11.57
N ALA A 160 3.82 -9.25 -11.14
CA ALA A 160 4.70 -8.11 -11.32
C ALA A 160 5.84 -8.05 -10.28
N GLY A 161 5.92 -9.01 -9.35
CA GLY A 161 7.01 -9.12 -8.39
C GLY A 161 6.80 -8.42 -7.05
N ALA A 162 5.55 -8.10 -6.69
CA ALA A 162 5.24 -7.60 -5.36
C ALA A 162 5.62 -8.61 -4.26
N ASP A 163 6.08 -8.07 -3.13
CA ASP A 163 6.28 -8.79 -1.87
C ASP A 163 5.23 -8.41 -0.83
N ALA A 164 4.50 -7.32 -1.05
CA ALA A 164 3.33 -6.91 -0.28
C ALA A 164 2.27 -6.24 -1.17
N VAL A 165 1.01 -6.27 -0.72
CA VAL A 165 -0.11 -5.56 -1.34
C VAL A 165 -0.77 -4.62 -0.34
N LEU A 166 -1.34 -3.52 -0.84
CA LEU A 166 -2.16 -2.61 -0.05
C LEU A 166 -3.62 -3.08 -0.04
N LEU A 167 -4.23 -3.18 1.14
CA LEU A 167 -5.66 -3.43 1.30
C LEU A 167 -6.26 -2.28 2.13
N ILE A 168 -7.31 -1.64 1.65
CA ILE A 168 -7.85 -0.42 2.31
C ILE A 168 -9.14 -0.76 3.04
N ALA A 169 -9.17 -0.58 4.37
CA ALA A 169 -10.32 -0.95 5.20
C ALA A 169 -11.58 -0.13 4.90
N ALA A 170 -11.43 1.13 4.47
CA ALA A 170 -12.55 1.96 4.01
C ALA A 170 -13.18 1.47 2.69
N VAL A 171 -12.42 0.70 1.89
CA VAL A 171 -12.81 0.23 0.56
C VAL A 171 -13.33 -1.20 0.60
N LEU A 172 -12.77 -2.06 1.45
CA LEU A 172 -13.05 -3.49 1.49
C LEU A 172 -13.99 -3.87 2.63
N SER A 173 -14.88 -4.83 2.35
CA SER A 173 -15.68 -5.48 3.39
C SER A 173 -14.77 -6.36 4.27
N ASP A 174 -15.24 -6.76 5.44
CA ASP A 174 -14.45 -7.62 6.34
C ASP A 174 -14.20 -9.00 5.70
N ALA A 175 -15.16 -9.49 4.92
CA ALA A 175 -15.03 -10.73 4.15
C ALA A 175 -13.93 -10.61 3.09
N ASP A 176 -13.90 -9.53 2.32
CA ASP A 176 -12.90 -9.33 1.26
C ASP A 176 -11.52 -8.97 1.82
N LEU A 177 -11.44 -8.20 2.92
CA LEU A 177 -10.19 -7.98 3.64
C LEU A 177 -9.56 -9.31 4.07
N SER A 178 -10.35 -10.21 4.66
CA SER A 178 -9.89 -11.54 5.07
C SER A 178 -9.49 -12.39 3.87
N ALA A 179 -10.36 -12.50 2.85
CA ALA A 179 -10.11 -13.30 1.67
C ALA A 179 -8.87 -12.85 0.90
N PHE A 180 -8.68 -11.54 0.72
CA PHE A 180 -7.55 -11.00 -0.04
C PHE A 180 -6.25 -11.11 0.77
N SER A 181 -6.31 -10.97 2.09
CA SER A 181 -5.15 -11.22 2.96
C SER A 181 -4.69 -12.68 2.90
N ILE A 182 -5.65 -13.62 2.93
CA ILE A 182 -5.37 -15.06 2.77
C ILE A 182 -4.77 -15.34 1.39
N LEU A 183 -5.33 -14.74 0.33
CA LEU A 183 -4.81 -14.90 -1.03
C LEU A 183 -3.39 -14.36 -1.16
N ALA A 184 -3.12 -13.15 -0.64
CA ALA A 184 -1.79 -12.56 -0.63
C ALA A 184 -0.79 -13.47 0.08
N ASP A 185 -1.15 -14.02 1.24
CA ASP A 185 -0.28 -14.95 1.98
C ASP A 185 0.00 -16.24 1.21
N ARG A 186 -1.03 -16.85 0.60
CA ARG A 186 -0.87 -18.04 -0.26
C ARG A 186 0.07 -17.79 -1.44
N LEU A 187 0.13 -16.55 -1.92
CA LEU A 187 1.04 -16.10 -2.99
C LEU A 187 2.42 -15.67 -2.46
N GLY A 188 2.65 -15.75 -1.15
CA GLY A 188 3.91 -15.37 -0.51
C GLY A 188 4.09 -13.86 -0.35
N MET A 189 3.01 -13.09 -0.25
CA MET A 189 3.04 -11.64 -0.02
C MET A 189 2.56 -11.28 1.38
N ASP A 190 3.01 -10.14 1.89
CA ASP A 190 2.39 -9.47 3.04
C ASP A 190 1.20 -8.61 2.62
N SER A 191 0.30 -8.31 3.55
CA SER A 191 -0.80 -7.35 3.34
C SER A 191 -0.61 -6.17 4.29
N LEU A 192 -0.42 -4.97 3.73
CA LEU A 192 -0.48 -3.72 4.48
C LEU A 192 -1.93 -3.24 4.48
N VAL A 193 -2.58 -3.35 5.63
CA VAL A 193 -3.98 -2.94 5.77
C VAL A 193 -4.07 -1.48 6.19
N GLU A 194 -4.52 -0.62 5.29
CA GLU A 194 -4.63 0.83 5.48
C GLU A 194 -5.94 1.21 6.18
N VAL A 195 -5.83 2.00 7.25
CA VAL A 195 -6.93 2.54 8.06
C VAL A 195 -6.78 4.05 8.24
N HIS A 196 -7.91 4.72 8.46
CA HIS A 196 -7.98 6.18 8.65
C HIS A 196 -8.64 6.57 9.97
N THR A 197 -9.44 5.66 10.54
CA THR A 197 -10.28 5.93 11.72
C THR A 197 -10.19 4.80 12.73
N LEU A 198 -10.57 5.07 13.98
CA LEU A 198 -10.59 4.06 15.03
C LEU A 198 -11.56 2.92 14.70
N ALA A 199 -12.71 3.22 14.09
CA ALA A 199 -13.66 2.21 13.67
C ALA A 199 -13.10 1.27 12.58
N GLU A 200 -12.29 1.79 11.66
CA GLU A 200 -11.58 0.96 10.68
C GLU A 200 -10.51 0.10 11.32
N LEU A 201 -9.74 0.66 12.27
CA LEU A 201 -8.74 -0.08 13.03
C LEU A 201 -9.37 -1.20 13.86
N ASP A 202 -10.47 -0.91 14.56
CA ASP A 202 -11.22 -1.89 15.36
C ASP A 202 -11.75 -3.03 14.49
N ARG A 203 -12.26 -2.73 13.28
CA ARG A 203 -12.64 -3.77 12.30
C ARG A 203 -11.47 -4.67 11.95
N VAL A 204 -10.30 -4.08 11.65
CA VAL A 204 -9.09 -4.82 11.27
C VAL A 204 -8.59 -5.71 12.41
N LEU A 205 -8.62 -5.22 13.66
CA LEU A 205 -8.21 -5.96 14.85
C LEU A 205 -9.17 -7.10 15.21
N ALA A 206 -10.46 -6.94 14.89
CA ALA A 206 -11.50 -7.93 15.11
C ALA A 206 -11.58 -9.02 14.02
N LEU A 207 -10.84 -8.89 12.91
CA LEU A 207 -10.83 -9.91 11.87
C LEU A 207 -10.36 -11.26 12.44
N PRO A 208 -11.07 -12.36 12.11
CA PRO A 208 -10.72 -13.66 12.64
C PRO A 208 -9.35 -14.09 12.14
N GLU A 209 -8.57 -14.71 13.02
CA GLU A 209 -7.25 -15.28 12.69
C GLU A 209 -7.40 -16.60 11.92
N THR A 210 -8.23 -16.62 10.87
CA THR A 210 -8.41 -17.78 9.99
C THR A 210 -7.23 -17.84 9.01
N GLY A 211 -6.10 -18.35 9.49
CA GLY A 211 -4.86 -18.45 8.73
C GLY A 211 -3.73 -17.63 9.37
N LYS A 212 -3.11 -16.75 8.58
CA LYS A 212 -2.03 -15.87 9.06
C LYS A 212 -2.61 -14.53 9.49
N SER A 213 -2.35 -14.15 10.74
CA SER A 213 -2.77 -12.87 11.30
C SER A 213 -2.21 -11.70 10.49
N ILE A 214 -3.00 -10.62 10.34
CA ILE A 214 -2.54 -9.37 9.74
C ILE A 214 -1.29 -8.92 10.47
N ARG A 215 -0.20 -8.66 9.72
CA ARG A 215 1.12 -8.35 10.28
C ARG A 215 1.49 -6.88 10.14
N LEU A 216 0.79 -6.15 9.29
CA LEU A 216 1.08 -4.77 8.91
C LEU A 216 -0.22 -3.96 8.90
N VAL A 217 -0.23 -2.85 9.63
CA VAL A 217 -1.31 -1.86 9.58
C VAL A 217 -0.71 -0.52 9.18
N GLY A 218 -1.31 0.11 8.17
CA GLY A 218 -0.98 1.46 7.72
C GLY A 218 -1.98 2.46 8.28
N ILE A 219 -1.52 3.46 9.02
CA ILE A 219 -2.37 4.58 9.45
C ILE A 219 -2.14 5.74 8.49
N ASN A 220 -3.15 6.04 7.68
CA ASN A 220 -3.07 7.11 6.70
C ASN A 220 -3.56 8.43 7.30
N ASN A 221 -2.62 9.36 7.52
CA ASN A 221 -2.88 10.68 8.08
C ASN A 221 -3.64 11.60 7.13
N ARG A 222 -3.87 11.19 5.88
CA ARG A 222 -4.64 11.95 4.91
C ARG A 222 -6.10 11.53 4.95
N ASN A 223 -6.98 12.46 5.27
CA ASN A 223 -8.40 12.26 5.08
C ASN A 223 -8.71 12.25 3.57
N LEU A 224 -9.31 11.16 3.07
CA LEU A 224 -9.60 10.98 1.64
C LEU A 224 -10.89 11.69 1.18
N GLU A 225 -11.69 12.25 2.07
CA GLU A 225 -12.86 13.07 1.73
C GLU A 225 -12.45 14.49 1.35
N ASN A 226 -11.55 15.11 2.12
CA ASN A 226 -11.18 16.51 1.98
C ASN A 226 -9.67 16.76 1.77
N PHE A 227 -8.87 15.69 1.68
CA PHE A 227 -7.42 15.71 1.51
C PHE A 227 -6.61 16.40 2.61
N THR A 228 -7.22 16.79 3.73
CA THR A 228 -6.48 17.32 4.87
C THR A 228 -5.53 16.26 5.39
N VAL A 229 -4.37 16.68 5.89
CA VAL A 229 -3.35 15.78 6.41
C VAL A 229 -3.01 16.20 7.82
N ASP A 230 -3.16 15.27 8.76
CA ASP A 230 -2.86 15.51 10.18
C ASP A 230 -2.16 14.31 10.80
N LEU A 231 -0.90 14.50 11.21
CA LEU A 231 -0.13 13.45 11.88
C LEU A 231 -0.73 13.04 13.23
N ALA A 232 -1.61 13.87 13.81
CA ALA A 232 -2.35 13.51 15.01
C ALA A 232 -3.25 12.28 14.82
N THR A 233 -3.64 11.93 13.60
CA THR A 233 -4.37 10.69 13.33
C THR A 233 -3.57 9.46 13.78
N THR A 234 -2.29 9.38 13.42
CA THR A 234 -1.39 8.30 13.90
C THR A 234 -1.30 8.28 15.42
N GLU A 235 -1.10 9.46 16.04
CA GLU A 235 -0.97 9.58 17.50
C GLU A 235 -2.23 9.11 18.23
N GLN A 236 -3.42 9.52 17.76
CA GLN A 236 -4.70 9.18 18.37
C GLN A 236 -5.03 7.70 18.27
N LEU A 237 -4.80 7.09 17.10
CA LEU A 237 -5.07 5.67 16.91
C LEU A 237 -4.10 4.79 17.73
N LEU A 238 -2.83 5.16 17.77
CA LEU A 238 -1.83 4.45 18.58
C LEU A 238 -2.07 4.64 20.07
N ALA A 239 -2.49 5.82 20.53
CA ALA A 239 -2.91 6.02 21.92
C ALA A 239 -4.10 5.12 22.30
N SER A 240 -4.98 4.82 21.34
CA SER A 240 -6.19 4.03 21.59
C SER A 240 -6.00 2.51 21.49
N ARG A 241 -5.09 2.04 20.61
CA ARG A 241 -4.92 0.61 20.27
C ARG A 241 -3.47 0.13 20.18
N GLY A 242 -2.49 0.96 20.52
CA GLY A 242 -1.07 0.64 20.42
C GLY A 242 -0.68 -0.61 21.22
N GLU A 243 -1.27 -0.81 22.40
CA GLU A 243 -1.04 -2.02 23.21
C GLU A 243 -1.55 -3.29 22.51
N GLU A 244 -2.75 -3.24 21.92
CA GLU A 244 -3.33 -4.38 21.21
C GLU A 244 -2.55 -4.71 19.93
N LEU A 245 -2.16 -3.67 19.17
CA LEU A 245 -1.28 -3.80 18.00
C LEU A 245 0.04 -4.46 18.37
N THR A 246 0.63 -4.05 19.50
CA THR A 246 1.87 -4.63 20.04
C THR A 246 1.66 -6.08 20.47
N ALA A 247 0.58 -6.38 21.20
CA ALA A 247 0.26 -7.73 21.66
C ALA A 247 0.06 -8.71 20.50
N LYS A 248 -0.51 -8.24 19.39
CA LYS A 248 -0.67 -9.00 18.14
C LYS A 248 0.59 -9.00 17.24
N ASN A 249 1.68 -8.35 17.67
CA ASN A 249 2.95 -8.25 16.92
C ASN A 249 2.77 -7.62 15.52
N ILE A 250 1.86 -6.66 15.42
CA ILE A 250 1.56 -5.90 14.20
C ILE A 250 2.56 -4.77 14.05
N VAL A 251 3.18 -4.66 12.88
CA VAL A 251 4.03 -3.52 12.52
C VAL A 251 3.14 -2.40 12.03
N VAL A 252 3.25 -1.23 12.67
CA VAL A 252 2.49 -0.04 12.31
C VAL A 252 3.30 0.86 11.38
N VAL A 253 2.71 1.25 10.26
CA VAL A 253 3.26 2.19 9.28
C VAL A 253 2.47 3.49 9.36
N SER A 254 3.10 4.63 9.61
CA SER A 254 2.46 5.94 9.47
C SER A 254 2.61 6.45 8.02
N GLU A 255 1.51 6.88 7.40
CA GLU A 255 1.47 7.25 5.99
C GLU A 255 0.94 8.66 5.78
N SER A 256 1.39 9.32 4.71
CA SER A 256 1.03 10.70 4.34
C SER A 256 1.51 11.78 5.32
N GLY A 257 1.86 12.96 4.78
CA GLY A 257 2.16 14.16 5.59
C GLY A 257 3.58 14.29 6.12
N LEU A 258 4.37 13.22 6.03
CA LEU A 258 5.75 13.16 6.51
C LEU A 258 6.70 13.87 5.54
N LYS A 259 7.31 14.98 5.97
CA LYS A 259 8.16 15.83 5.12
C LYS A 259 9.57 15.98 5.65
N THR A 260 9.74 15.86 6.95
CA THR A 260 10.99 16.14 7.67
C THR A 260 11.38 14.98 8.58
N SER A 261 12.64 14.95 9.00
CA SER A 261 13.11 14.00 10.02
C SER A 261 12.32 14.14 11.34
N ASP A 262 11.91 15.35 11.70
CA ASP A 262 11.15 15.59 12.93
C ASP A 262 9.74 14.99 12.85
N ASP A 263 9.11 15.00 11.67
CA ASP A 263 7.82 14.31 11.46
C ASP A 263 7.96 12.79 11.68
N LEU A 264 9.08 12.21 11.22
CA LEU A 264 9.38 10.78 11.42
C LEU A 264 9.61 10.46 12.89
N VAL A 265 10.36 11.31 13.60
CA VAL A 265 10.57 11.18 15.05
C VAL A 265 9.24 11.26 15.80
N ARG A 266 8.39 12.22 15.45
CA ARG A 266 7.07 12.42 16.07
C ARG A 266 6.19 11.17 15.99
N VAL A 267 5.98 10.63 14.80
CA VAL A 267 5.12 9.44 14.64
C VAL A 267 5.76 8.18 15.22
N HIS A 268 7.11 8.11 15.23
CA HIS A 268 7.81 7.02 15.88
C HIS A 268 7.66 7.04 17.40
N GLN A 269 7.76 8.22 18.04
CA GLN A 269 7.51 8.41 19.47
C GLN A 269 6.08 8.04 19.87
N ALA A 270 5.13 8.20 18.95
CA ALA A 270 3.76 7.74 19.15
C ALA A 270 3.60 6.21 19.08
N GLY A 271 4.61 5.47 18.60
CA GLY A 271 4.61 4.01 18.50
C GLY A 271 4.66 3.46 17.07
N ALA A 272 4.74 4.29 16.03
CA ALA A 272 4.87 3.80 14.66
C ALA A 272 6.24 3.12 14.45
N ASN A 273 6.25 1.92 13.87
CA ASN A 273 7.48 1.17 13.60
C ASN A 273 8.13 1.58 12.28
N ALA A 274 7.32 2.03 11.33
CA ALA A 274 7.74 2.42 10.00
C ALA A 274 6.94 3.62 9.49
N VAL A 275 7.43 4.18 8.40
CA VAL A 275 6.81 5.31 7.72
C VAL A 275 6.76 5.09 6.21
N LEU A 276 5.72 5.60 5.55
CA LEU A 276 5.64 5.63 4.09
C LEU A 276 5.72 7.07 3.60
N VAL A 277 6.77 7.35 2.82
CA VAL A 277 7.09 8.70 2.34
C VAL A 277 7.27 8.70 0.82
N GLY A 278 6.61 9.63 0.14
CA GLY A 278 6.69 9.73 -1.33
C GLY A 278 6.93 11.15 -1.82
N GLU A 279 5.93 12.02 -1.66
CA GLU A 279 5.90 13.37 -2.28
C GLU A 279 7.13 14.22 -1.93
N SER A 280 7.52 14.26 -0.65
CA SER A 280 8.67 15.03 -0.18
C SER A 280 10.01 14.55 -0.72
N LEU A 281 10.11 13.28 -1.14
CA LEU A 281 11.35 12.66 -1.61
C LEU A 281 11.46 12.69 -3.14
N VAL A 282 10.40 12.35 -3.86
CA VAL A 282 10.44 12.21 -5.33
C VAL A 282 10.62 13.55 -6.05
N GLN A 283 10.33 14.66 -5.37
CA GLN A 283 10.54 16.02 -5.89
C GLN A 283 11.98 16.52 -5.73
N GLN A 284 12.84 15.79 -5.02
CA GLN A 284 14.21 16.22 -4.75
C GLN A 284 15.11 15.88 -5.93
N THR A 285 16.01 16.81 -6.28
CA THR A 285 17.03 16.58 -7.30
C THR A 285 17.96 15.43 -6.89
N GLU A 286 18.37 15.41 -5.63
CA GLU A 286 19.30 14.42 -5.06
C GLU A 286 18.55 13.42 -4.15
N ILE A 287 17.72 12.57 -4.76
CA ILE A 287 16.83 11.62 -4.06
C ILE A 287 17.56 10.79 -2.99
N SER A 288 18.72 10.21 -3.32
CA SER A 288 19.47 9.39 -2.37
C SER A 288 19.92 10.18 -1.13
N GLN A 289 20.28 11.46 -1.31
CA GLN A 289 20.67 12.33 -0.19
C GLN A 289 19.46 12.73 0.65
N ALA A 290 18.33 13.03 0.01
CA ALA A 290 17.08 13.34 0.70
C ALA A 290 16.60 12.18 1.59
N VAL A 291 16.71 10.94 1.10
CA VAL A 291 16.41 9.74 1.91
C VAL A 291 17.35 9.64 3.13
N ARG A 292 18.66 9.84 2.96
CA ARG A 292 19.59 9.81 4.10
C ARG A 292 19.34 10.92 5.10
N ALA A 293 18.89 12.07 4.62
CA ALA A 293 18.62 13.24 5.45
C ALA A 293 17.31 13.11 6.24
N ILE A 294 16.28 12.46 5.68
CA ILE A 294 15.00 12.30 6.37
C ILE A 294 15.04 11.20 7.44
N ILE A 295 15.87 10.16 7.25
CA ILE A 295 16.01 9.08 8.24
C ILE A 295 16.74 9.62 9.49
N PRO A 296 16.14 9.56 10.69
CA PRO A 296 16.74 10.14 11.90
C PRO A 296 18.02 9.40 12.31
N LYS A 297 19.15 10.10 12.36
CA LYS A 297 20.44 9.52 12.81
C LYS A 297 20.48 9.14 14.30
N GLN A 298 19.70 9.84 15.13
CA GLN A 298 19.75 9.68 16.60
C GLN A 298 19.06 8.42 17.12
N LEU A 299 18.22 7.76 16.31
CA LEU A 299 17.51 6.54 16.69
C LEU A 299 18.31 5.26 16.36
N GLU A 300 19.44 5.37 15.65
CA GLU A 300 20.35 4.26 15.39
C GLU A 300 21.23 3.91 16.61
N LEU A 301 21.35 4.82 17.60
CA LEU A 301 22.24 4.70 18.75
C LEU A 301 21.62 4.03 19.99
N GLN A 302 20.36 3.58 19.92
CA GLN A 302 19.69 2.87 21.02
C GLN A 302 19.60 1.35 20.82
N LYS A 303 20.40 0.79 19.90
CA LYS A 303 20.54 -0.66 19.69
C LYS A 303 21.75 -1.24 20.40
#